data_AF-A0A7J9RK11-F1
#
_entry.id   AF-A0A7J9RK11-F1
#
_cell.length_a   1.000
_cell.length_b   1.000
_cell.length_c   1.000
_cell.angle_alpha   90.00
_cell.angle_beta   90.00
_cell.angle_gamma   90.00
#
_symmetry.space_group_name_H-M   'P 1'
#
loop_
_entity.id
_entity.type
_entity.pdbx_description
1 polymer ?
#
loop_
_entity_poly.entity_id
_entity_poly.type
_entity_poly.pdbx_seq_one_letter_code
_entity_poly.pdbx_strand_id
1 'polypeptide(L)' 'MSGANAISGISIIGALIGADVAYEAGDTAISGILAFVAVVLAMINVVGGFLVTNRMLNMIAGKKRRGA' A
#
# COMPACT_ATOMS: atom_id res chain seq x y z
N MET A 1 10.03 -11.23 -2.50
CA MET A 1 8.65 -11.46 -2.96
C MET A 1 7.95 -10.11 -3.07
N SER A 2 7.73 -9.58 -4.28
CA SER A 2 7.07 -8.27 -4.45
C SER A 2 5.55 -8.37 -4.52
N GLY A 3 5.02 -9.46 -5.12
CA GLY A 3 3.58 -9.67 -5.28
C GLY A 3 2.82 -9.79 -3.94
N ALA A 4 3.33 -10.58 -2.99
CA ALA A 4 2.70 -10.66 -1.66
C ALA A 4 2.72 -9.33 -0.90
N ASN A 5 3.77 -8.52 -1.09
CA ASN A 5 3.84 -7.18 -0.52
C ASN A 5 2.83 -6.22 -1.18
N ALA A 6 2.61 -6.34 -2.50
CA ALA A 6 1.55 -5.59 -3.17
C ALA A 6 0.15 -5.93 -2.65
N ILE A 7 -0.09 -7.22 -2.34
CA ILE A 7 -1.37 -7.69 -1.80
C ILE A 7 -1.56 -7.25 -0.34
N SER A 8 -0.50 -7.17 0.47
CA SER A 8 -0.58 -6.61 1.83
C SER A 8 -0.98 -5.13 1.87
N GLY A 9 -1.00 -4.45 0.72
CA GLY A 9 -1.57 -3.12 0.56
C GLY A 9 -3.06 -3.03 0.90
N ILE A 10 -3.76 -4.16 1.06
CA ILE A 10 -5.14 -4.21 1.62
C ILE A 10 -5.26 -3.54 3.00
N SER A 11 -4.14 -3.33 3.70
CA SER A 11 -4.03 -2.48 4.88
C SER A 11 -4.67 -1.09 4.73
N ILE A 12 -4.83 -0.57 3.51
CA ILE A 12 -5.59 0.66 3.24
C ILE A 12 -7.03 0.61 3.74
N ILE A 13 -7.70 -0.55 3.67
CA ILE A 13 -9.07 -0.73 4.18
C ILE A 13 -9.09 -0.55 5.70
N GLY A 14 -8.12 -1.15 6.39
CA GLY A 14 -7.96 -1.01 7.84
C GLY A 14 -7.65 0.43 8.24
N ALA A 15 -6.82 1.15 7.47
CA ALA A 15 -6.52 2.55 7.71
C ALA A 15 -7.76 3.46 7.57
N LEU A 16 -8.62 3.19 6.57
CA LEU A 16 -9.86 3.95 6.36
C LEU A 16 -10.89 3.71 7.47
N ILE A 17 -11.10 2.44 7.87
CA ILE A 17 -12.00 2.11 8.98
C ILE A 17 -11.45 2.67 10.30
N GLY A 18 -10.14 2.54 10.52
CA GLY A 18 -9.49 3.08 11.73
C GLY A 18 -9.54 4.59 11.81
N ALA A 19 -9.51 5.30 10.68
CA ALA A 19 -9.65 6.76 10.63
C ALA A 19 -11.03 7.21 11.13
N ASP A 20 -12.10 6.51 10.75
CA ASP A 20 -13.47 6.78 11.17
C ASP A 20 -13.64 6.57 12.70
N VAL A 21 -13.19 5.41 13.20
CA VAL A 21 -13.22 5.09 14.64
C VAL A 21 -12.42 6.10 15.47
N ALA A 22 -11.25 6.51 15.00
CA ALA A 22 -10.43 7.49 15.69
C ALA A 22 -11.10 8.87 15.74
N TYR A 23 -11.83 9.24 14.70
CA TYR A 23 -12.56 10.51 14.64
C TYR A 23 -13.70 10.57 15.67
N GLU A 24 -14.42 9.46 15.87
CA GLU A 24 -15.50 9.37 16.87
C GLU A 24 -15.01 9.46 18.33
N ALA A 25 -13.72 9.21 18.60
CA ALA A 25 -13.16 9.17 19.95
C ALA A 25 -12.94 10.53 20.62
N GLY A 26 -13.26 11.65 19.95
CA GLY A 26 -13.36 12.99 20.55
C GLY A 26 -12.09 13.85 20.49
N ASP A 27 -10.89 13.29 20.30
CA ASP A 27 -9.67 14.06 20.01
C ASP A 27 -9.41 14.13 18.50
N THR A 28 -10.15 15.01 17.82
CA THR A 28 -10.15 15.10 16.36
C THR A 28 -8.81 15.53 15.76
N ALA A 29 -7.97 16.25 16.52
CA ALA A 29 -6.69 16.76 16.03
C ALA A 29 -5.64 15.64 15.96
N ILE A 30 -5.47 14.89 17.06
CA ILE A 30 -4.53 13.77 17.10
C ILE A 30 -5.01 12.63 16.19
N SER A 31 -6.31 12.32 16.22
CA SER A 31 -6.90 11.30 15.35
C SER A 31 -6.76 11.63 13.87
N GLY A 32 -6.94 12.91 13.48
CA GLY A 32 -6.73 13.35 12.11
C GLY A 32 -5.29 13.16 11.62
N ILE A 33 -4.31 13.50 12.45
CA ILE A 33 -2.89 13.32 12.10
C ILE A 33 -2.54 11.83 11.98
N LEU A 34 -2.98 11.00 12.93
CA LEU A 34 -2.73 9.55 12.89
C LEU A 34 -3.41 8.88 11.70
N ALA A 35 -4.66 9.23 11.41
CA ALA A 35 -5.40 8.76 10.24
C ALA A 35 -4.67 9.12 8.93
N PHE A 36 -4.23 10.37 8.81
CA PHE A 36 -3.47 10.83 7.65
C PHE A 36 -2.19 10.01 7.46
N VAL A 37 -1.40 9.84 8.52
CA VAL A 37 -0.15 9.05 8.47
C VAL A 37 -0.44 7.59 8.11
N ALA A 38 -1.47 6.97 8.71
CA ALA A 38 -1.85 5.59 8.44
C ALA A 38 -2.22 5.38 6.96
N VAL A 39 -3.03 6.28 6.39
CA VAL A 39 -3.44 6.24 4.98
C VAL A 39 -2.24 6.44 4.06
N VAL A 40 -1.35 7.40 4.34
CA VAL A 40 -0.14 7.64 3.55
C VAL A 40 0.75 6.40 3.53
N LEU A 41 1.00 5.78 4.68
CA LEU A 41 1.83 4.58 4.79
C LEU A 41 1.20 3.39 4.05
N ALA A 42 -0.12 3.20 4.17
CA ALA A 42 -0.84 2.18 3.43
C ALA A 42 -0.76 2.41 1.91
N MET A 43 -0.91 3.65 1.45
CA MET A 43 -0.77 3.99 0.04
C MET A 43 0.65 3.78 -0.50
N ILE A 44 1.69 4.06 0.30
CA ILE A 44 3.07 3.73 -0.06
C ILE A 44 3.23 2.22 -0.27
N ASN A 45 2.64 1.40 0.60
CA ASN A 45 2.66 -0.06 0.46
C ASN A 45 1.97 -0.54 -0.82
N VAL A 46 0.75 -0.03 -1.10
CA VAL A 46 0.00 -0.33 -2.33
C VAL A 46 0.80 0.06 -3.56
N VAL A 47 1.14 1.35 -3.70
CA VAL A 47 1.79 1.88 -4.91
C VAL A 47 3.17 1.27 -5.09
N GLY A 48 3.99 1.24 -4.04
CA GLY A 48 5.32 0.65 -4.08
C GLY A 48 5.29 -0.84 -4.43
N GLY A 49 4.40 -1.60 -3.80
CA GLY A 49 4.23 -3.03 -4.05
C GLY A 49 3.86 -3.34 -5.50
N PHE A 50 2.89 -2.62 -6.08
CA PHE A 50 2.49 -2.82 -7.48
C PHE A 50 3.56 -2.34 -8.47
N LEU A 51 4.20 -1.20 -8.23
CA LEU A 51 5.26 -0.68 -9.11
C LEU A 51 6.46 -1.63 -9.18
N VAL A 52 6.94 -2.13 -8.04
CA VAL A 52 8.06 -3.07 -8.00
C VAL A 52 7.66 -4.40 -8.65
N THR A 53 6.44 -4.89 -8.38
CA THR A 53 5.94 -6.13 -8.99
C THR A 53 5.89 -6.01 -10.51
N ASN A 54 5.37 -4.91 -11.04
CA ASN A 54 5.34 -4.65 -12.47
C ASN A 54 6.75 -4.61 -13.09
N ARG A 55 7.70 -3.92 -12.45
CA ARG A 55 9.11 -3.91 -12.90
C ARG A 55 9.72 -5.31 -12.93
N MET A 56 9.48 -6.11 -11.89
CA MET A 56 9.98 -7.49 -11.82
C MET A 56 9.40 -8.37 -12.94
N LEU A 57 8.09 -8.29 -13.18
CA LEU A 57 7.43 -9.06 -14.24
C LEU A 57 7.93 -8.66 -15.63
N ASN A 58 8.18 -7.37 -15.86
CA ASN A 58 8.76 -6.89 -17.12
C ASN A 58 10.20 -7.38 -17.34
N MET A 59 11.01 -7.47 -16.29
CA MET A 59 12.37 -8.03 -16.38
C MET A 59 12.34 -9.52 -16.74
N ILE A 60 11.41 -10.30 -16.16
CA ILE A 60 11.24 -11.72 -16.48
C ILE A 60 10.75 -11.91 -17.92
N ALA A 61 9.73 -11.15 -18.33
CA ALA A 61 9.20 -11.20 -19.69
C ALA A 61 10.24 -10.78 -20.74
N GLY A 62 11.03 -9.73 -20.46
CA GLY A 62 12.13 -9.28 -21.31
C GLY A 62 13.29 -10.27 -21.40
N LYS A 63 13.60 -10.99 -20.32
CA LYS A 63 14.59 -12.08 -20.33
C LYS A 63 14.14 -13.25 -21.21
N LYS A 64 12.85 -13.59 -21.18
CA LYS A 64 12.27 -14.65 -22.02
C LYS A 64 12.39 -14.36 -23.53
N ARG A 65 12.35 -13.08 -23.93
CA ARG A 65 12.52 -12.66 -25.33
C ARG A 65 13.97 -12.67 -25.85
N ARG A 66 14.98 -12.63 -24.97
CA ARG A 66 16.41 -12.60 -25.38
C ARG A 66 17.06 -13.99 -25.41
N GLY A 67 16.38 -15.00 -24.89
CA GLY A 67 16.84 -16.40 -24.89
C GLY A 67 16.09 -17.31 -25.86
N ALA A 68 15.31 -16.73 -26.77
CA ALA A 68 14.65 -17.42 -27.89
C ALA A 68 15.29 -16.99 -29.20
#